data_AF-A0A6B3H1C6-F1
#
_entry.id   AF-A0A6B3H1C6-F1
#
_cell.length_a   1.000
_cell.length_b   1.000
_cell.length_c   1.000
_cell.angle_alpha   90.00
_cell.angle_beta   90.00
_cell.angle_gamma   90.00
#
_symmetry.space_group_name_H-M   'P 1'
#
loop_
_entity.id
_entity.type
_entity.pdbx_description
1 polymer ?
#
loop_
_entity_poly.entity_id
_entity_poly.type
_entity_poly.pdbx_seq_one_letter_code
_entity_poly.pdbx_strand_id
1 'polypeptide(L)'
;AAPGDRFTAPTIEYAQLAPVLVIVIGAVLGILVEAFVPRKARYHAQLLLTVVALAAAFAAVISLAAGGYATTKAQIAAMGAIAIDGPTLFLQGTILLVAVVSVFTFAERRLDPTAHGNRV
;
A
#
# COMPACT_ATOMS: atom_id res chain seq x y z
N ALA A 1 41.53 8.06 19.52
CA ALA A 1 40.22 8.30 18.89
C ALA A 1 40.23 9.69 18.27
N ALA A 2 40.01 9.82 16.96
CA ALA A 2 40.00 11.12 16.30
C ALA A 2 38.68 11.87 16.61
N PRO A 3 38.72 13.15 16.99
CA PRO A 3 37.53 13.94 17.27
C PRO A 3 36.89 14.36 15.93
N GLY A 4 35.82 13.68 15.51
CA GLY A 4 35.17 14.03 14.24
C GLY A 4 34.11 13.09 13.67
N ASP A 5 33.88 11.91 14.24
CA ASP A 5 32.86 10.98 13.73
C ASP A 5 31.46 11.41 14.19
N ARG A 6 30.96 12.50 13.60
CA ARG A 6 29.55 12.86 13.69
C ARG A 6 28.81 11.82 12.84
N PHE A 7 28.04 10.95 13.48
CA PHE A 7 27.09 10.10 12.78
C PHE A 7 26.15 10.99 11.95
N THR A 8 26.41 11.10 10.65
CA THR A 8 25.49 11.74 9.71
C THR A 8 24.27 10.84 9.59
N ALA A 9 23.12 11.34 10.01
CA ALA A 9 21.87 10.61 9.90
C ALA A 9 21.63 10.21 8.43
N PRO A 10 21.27 8.95 8.14
CA PRO A 10 20.90 8.54 6.79
C PRO A 10 19.78 9.43 6.26
N THR A 11 20.00 10.05 5.11
CA THR A 11 18.95 10.79 4.41
C THR A 11 18.02 9.78 3.78
N ILE A 12 16.88 9.51 4.42
CA ILE A 12 15.83 8.67 3.85
C ILE A 12 14.92 9.55 3.01
N GLU A 13 14.71 9.16 1.76
CA GLU A 13 13.86 9.89 0.85
C GLU A 13 12.39 9.50 1.01
N TYR A 14 11.79 9.92 2.13
CA TYR A 14 10.43 9.55 2.53
C TYR A 14 9.38 9.84 1.45
N ALA A 15 9.52 10.95 0.72
CA ALA A 15 8.60 11.32 -0.35
C ALA A 15 8.56 10.27 -1.48
N GLN A 16 9.68 9.60 -1.72
CA GLN A 16 9.84 8.65 -2.82
C GLN A 16 9.39 7.26 -2.40
N LEU A 17 9.62 6.92 -1.12
CA LEU A 17 9.14 5.69 -0.51
C LEU A 17 7.64 5.73 -0.14
N ALA A 18 6.99 6.89 -0.31
CA ALA A 18 5.59 7.10 0.08
C ALA A 18 4.62 6.02 -0.43
N PRO A 19 4.67 5.55 -1.69
CA PRO A 19 3.75 4.50 -2.17
C PRO A 19 3.80 3.23 -1.30
N VAL A 20 5.01 2.79 -0.95
CA VAL A 20 5.23 1.59 -0.14
C VAL A 20 4.85 1.85 1.32
N LEU A 21 5.27 2.99 1.88
CA LEU A 21 4.98 3.34 3.27
C LEU A 21 3.48 3.45 3.55
N VAL A 22 2.71 4.01 2.62
CA VAL A 22 1.24 4.11 2.77
C VAL A 22 0.61 2.72 2.88
N ILE A 23 1.02 1.75 2.06
CA ILE A 23 0.52 0.38 2.14
C ILE A 23 0.91 -0.29 3.45
N VAL A 24 2.17 -0.15 3.88
CA VAL A 24 2.65 -0.73 5.15
C VAL A 24 1.88 -0.16 6.33
N ILE A 25 1.69 1.17 6.39
CA ILE A 25 0.90 1.83 7.44
C ILE A 25 -0.54 1.34 7.39
N GLY A 26 -1.16 1.29 6.20
CA GLY A 26 -2.52 0.77 6.03
C GLY A 26 -2.67 -0.66 6.54
N ALA A 27 -1.71 -1.53 6.26
CA ALA A 27 -1.69 -2.92 6.73
C ALA A 27 -1.58 -3.00 8.25
N VAL A 28 -0.69 -2.21 8.87
CA VAL A 28 -0.55 -2.14 10.33
C VAL A 28 -1.84 -1.62 10.97
N LEU A 29 -2.44 -0.57 10.43
CA LEU A 29 -3.74 -0.06 10.87
C LEU A 29 -4.82 -1.14 10.74
N GLY A 30 -4.78 -1.96 9.69
CA GLY A 30 -5.69 -3.09 9.49
C GLY A 30 -5.56 -4.12 10.61
N ILE A 31 -4.34 -4.45 11.05
CA ILE A 31 -4.12 -5.33 12.20
C ILE A 31 -4.73 -4.74 13.48
N LEU A 32 -4.55 -3.44 13.71
CA LEU A 32 -5.15 -2.76 14.86
C LEU A 32 -6.68 -2.77 14.78
N VAL A 33 -7.25 -2.46 13.63
CA VAL A 33 -8.70 -2.52 13.39
C VAL A 33 -9.23 -3.92 13.70
N GLU A 34 -8.56 -4.97 13.21
CA GLU A 34 -8.97 -6.35 13.48
C GLU A 34 -8.92 -6.72 14.96
N ALA A 35 -7.91 -6.24 15.68
CA ALA A 35 -7.72 -6.51 17.10
C ALA A 35 -8.80 -5.84 17.97
N PHE A 36 -9.20 -4.60 17.64
CA PHE A 36 -10.02 -3.78 18.53
C PHE A 36 -11.48 -3.59 18.08
N VAL A 37 -11.82 -3.74 16.79
CA VAL A 37 -13.17 -3.48 16.29
C VAL A 37 -14.10 -4.69 16.51
N PRO A 38 -15.38 -4.49 16.91
CA PRO A 38 -16.34 -5.57 17.09
C PRO A 38 -16.68 -6.28 15.78
N ARG A 39 -16.93 -7.60 15.87
CA ARG A 39 -17.10 -8.52 14.72
C ARG A 39 -18.08 -8.03 13.64
N LYS A 40 -19.16 -7.35 14.02
CA LYS A 40 -20.18 -6.82 13.09
C LYS A 40 -19.64 -5.71 12.17
N ALA A 41 -18.70 -4.90 12.65
CA ALA A 41 -18.17 -3.74 11.93
C ALA A 41 -16.84 -4.03 11.20
N ARG A 42 -16.12 -5.10 11.58
CA ARG A 42 -14.79 -5.43 11.02
C ARG A 42 -14.76 -5.47 9.51
N TYR A 43 -15.76 -6.10 8.89
CA TYR A 43 -15.81 -6.21 7.44
C TYR A 43 -15.80 -4.84 6.74
N HIS A 44 -16.73 -3.95 7.13
CA HIS A 44 -16.83 -2.64 6.51
C HIS A 44 -15.61 -1.77 6.83
N ALA A 45 -15.10 -1.84 8.06
CA ALA A 45 -13.91 -1.11 8.46
C ALA A 45 -12.67 -1.53 7.65
N GLN A 46 -12.44 -2.84 7.49
CA GLN A 46 -11.31 -3.35 6.72
C GLN A 46 -11.44 -3.06 5.23
N LEU A 47 -12.64 -3.19 4.67
CA LEU A 47 -12.88 -2.89 3.26
C LEU A 47 -12.58 -1.41 2.97
N LEU A 48 -13.14 -0.50 3.77
CA LEU A 48 -12.88 0.94 3.63
C LEU A 48 -11.41 1.28 3.83
N LEU A 49 -10.78 0.75 4.89
CA LEU A 49 -9.37 1.01 5.16
C LEU A 49 -8.48 0.54 4.01
N THR A 50 -8.73 -0.66 3.48
CA THR A 50 -7.96 -1.22 2.37
C THR A 50 -8.11 -0.37 1.11
N VAL A 51 -9.34 0.01 0.76
CA VAL A 51 -9.60 0.87 -0.41
C VAL A 51 -8.94 2.24 -0.25
N VAL A 52 -9.02 2.86 0.92
CA VAL A 52 -8.37 4.15 1.20
C VAL A 52 -6.85 4.04 1.13
N ALA A 53 -6.25 2.99 1.68
CA ALA A 53 -4.81 2.78 1.63
C ALA A 53 -4.31 2.57 0.19
N LEU A 54 -5.02 1.75 -0.61
CA LEU A 54 -4.70 1.54 -2.02
C LEU A 54 -4.83 2.84 -2.83
N ALA A 55 -5.90 3.61 -2.63
CA ALA A 55 -6.11 4.88 -3.32
C ALA A 55 -5.03 5.91 -2.95
N ALA A 56 -4.66 6.02 -1.67
CA ALA A 56 -3.60 6.91 -1.21
C ALA A 56 -2.22 6.51 -1.75
N ALA A 57 -1.90 5.21 -1.81
CA ALA A 57 -0.67 4.72 -2.40
C ALA A 57 -0.62 5.00 -3.91
N PHE A 58 -1.75 4.82 -4.61
CA PHE A 58 -1.85 5.11 -6.04
C PHE A 58 -1.70 6.61 -6.33
N ALA A 59 -2.30 7.47 -5.50
CA ALA A 59 -2.11 8.91 -5.57
C ALA A 59 -0.63 9.31 -5.35
N ALA A 60 0.09 8.61 -4.44
CA ALA A 60 1.52 8.83 -4.24
C ALA A 60 2.34 8.43 -5.49
N VAL A 61 2.02 7.30 -6.14
CA VAL A 61 2.63 6.90 -7.42
C VAL A 61 2.41 7.97 -8.50
N ILE A 62 1.18 8.46 -8.66
CA ILE A 62 0.86 9.51 -9.63
C ILE A 62 1.62 10.79 -9.32
N SER A 63 1.68 11.19 -8.05
CA SER A 63 2.39 12.39 -7.62
C SER A 63 3.88 12.30 -7.95
N LEU A 64 4.49 11.11 -7.77
CA LEU A 64 5.89 10.89 -8.09
C LEU A 64 6.13 10.86 -9.61
N ALA A 65 5.23 10.21 -10.37
CA ALA A 65 5.27 10.22 -11.83
C ALA A 65 5.18 11.66 -12.37
N ALA A 66 4.23 12.46 -11.89
CA ALA A 66 4.07 13.87 -12.25
C ALA A 66 5.27 14.74 -11.82
N GLY A 67 5.96 14.35 -10.74
CA GLY A 67 7.19 14.97 -10.27
C GLY A 67 8.43 14.72 -11.16
N GLY A 68 8.27 13.96 -12.25
CA GLY A 68 9.32 13.67 -13.24
C GLY A 68 9.98 12.31 -13.11
N TYR A 69 9.62 11.50 -12.10
CA TYR A 69 10.21 10.17 -11.89
C TYR A 69 9.74 9.12 -12.90
N ALA A 70 8.72 9.45 -13.70
CA ALA A 70 8.28 8.61 -14.80
C ALA A 70 9.14 8.77 -16.07
N THR A 71 9.91 9.85 -16.19
CA THR A 71 10.56 10.23 -17.46
C THR A 71 12.01 10.67 -17.26
N THR A 72 12.23 11.80 -16.58
CA THR A 72 13.52 12.51 -16.56
C THR A 72 14.33 12.27 -15.29
N LYS A 73 13.71 11.76 -14.23
CA LYS A 73 14.37 11.47 -12.96
C LYS A 73 14.35 9.98 -12.68
N ALA A 74 15.48 9.48 -12.18
CA ALA A 74 15.59 8.15 -11.62
C ALA A 74 16.53 8.22 -10.42
N GLN A 75 16.22 7.48 -9.36
CA GLN A 75 17.10 7.37 -8.20
C GLN A 75 16.94 6.04 -7.51
N ILE A 76 17.93 5.68 -6.69
CA ILE A 76 17.86 4.51 -5.85
C ILE A 76 17.69 4.99 -4.41
N ALA A 77 16.47 4.90 -3.91
CA ALA A 77 16.10 5.28 -2.55
C ALA A 77 16.44 4.17 -1.54
N ALA A 78 16.28 4.49 -0.25
CA ALA A 78 16.50 3.55 0.85
C ALA A 78 17.91 2.95 0.84
N MET A 79 18.93 3.82 0.80
CA MET A 79 20.34 3.43 0.83
C MET A 79 20.74 2.45 -0.29
N GLY A 80 20.16 2.60 -1.48
CA GLY A 80 20.49 1.75 -2.63
C GLY A 80 19.61 0.50 -2.78
N ALA A 81 18.56 0.34 -1.98
CA ALA A 81 17.72 -0.86 -1.99
C ALA A 81 16.55 -0.82 -2.97
N ILE A 82 16.01 0.38 -3.26
CA ILE A 82 14.76 0.52 -4.03
C ILE A 82 14.99 1.49 -5.18
N ALA A 83 14.95 1.00 -6.41
CA ALA A 83 14.93 1.85 -7.59
C ALA A 83 13.57 2.56 -7.72
N ILE A 84 13.60 3.85 -8.05
CA ILE A 84 12.42 4.67 -8.30
C ILE A 84 12.61 5.31 -9.67
N ASP A 85 11.93 4.74 -10.66
CA ASP A 85 11.98 5.12 -12.06
C ASP A 85 10.64 4.83 -12.75
N GLY A 86 10.53 5.20 -14.04
CA GLY A 86 9.31 4.99 -14.83
C GLY A 86 8.81 3.55 -14.85
N PRO A 87 9.66 2.55 -15.16
CA PRO A 87 9.26 1.14 -15.12
C PRO A 87 8.74 0.70 -13.74
N THR A 88 9.42 1.10 -12.66
CA THR A 88 9.02 0.75 -11.30
C THR A 88 7.68 1.38 -10.94
N LEU A 89 7.49 2.67 -11.22
CA LEU A 89 6.23 3.36 -10.96
C LEU A 89 5.08 2.82 -11.79
N PHE A 90 5.34 2.44 -13.04
CA PHE A 90 4.35 1.77 -13.88
C PHE A 90 3.89 0.46 -13.24
N LEU A 91 4.82 -0.42 -12.87
CA LEU A 91 4.50 -1.69 -12.22
C LEU A 91 3.78 -1.51 -10.88
N GLN A 92 4.23 -0.59 -10.04
CA GLN A 92 3.55 -0.27 -8.78
C GLN A 92 2.12 0.19 -9.03
N GLY A 93 1.90 1.08 -9.99
CA GLY A 93 0.57 1.53 -10.39
C GLY A 93 -0.31 0.39 -10.88
N THR A 94 0.21 -0.49 -11.74
CA THR A 94 -0.52 -1.67 -12.22
C THR A 94 -0.90 -2.61 -11.08
N ILE A 95 0.03 -2.93 -10.17
CA ILE A 95 -0.22 -3.80 -9.02
C ILE A 95 -1.32 -3.21 -8.13
N LEU A 96 -1.26 -1.90 -7.85
CA LEU A 96 -2.27 -1.22 -7.04
C LEU A 96 -3.66 -1.27 -7.69
N LEU A 97 -3.76 -1.05 -9.00
CA LEU A 97 -5.02 -1.14 -9.73
C LEU A 97 -5.60 -2.55 -9.73
N VAL A 98 -4.76 -3.56 -9.97
CA VAL A 98 -5.17 -4.97 -9.89
C VAL A 98 -5.65 -5.30 -8.47
N ALA A 99 -4.93 -4.85 -7.45
CA ALA A 99 -5.30 -5.05 -6.05
C ALA A 99 -6.67 -4.43 -5.72
N VAL A 100 -6.98 -3.23 -6.22
CA VAL A 100 -8.31 -2.61 -6.04
C VAL A 100 -9.41 -3.50 -6.60
N VAL A 101 -9.25 -4.01 -7.82
CA VAL A 101 -10.23 -4.94 -8.43
C VAL A 101 -10.34 -6.21 -7.61
N SER A 102 -9.21 -6.80 -7.20
CA SER A 102 -9.20 -8.01 -6.36
C SER A 102 -9.92 -7.82 -5.02
N VAL A 103 -9.76 -6.66 -4.38
CA VAL A 103 -10.45 -6.34 -3.11
C VAL A 103 -11.96 -6.31 -3.31
N PHE A 104 -12.46 -5.69 -4.38
CA PHE A 104 -13.90 -5.69 -4.66
C PHE A 104 -14.42 -7.08 -5.01
N THR A 105 -13.65 -7.89 -5.74
CA THR A 105 -14.00 -9.29 -6.00
C THR A 105 -14.12 -10.09 -4.72
N PHE A 106 -13.22 -9.91 -3.75
CA PHE A 106 -13.31 -10.58 -2.44
C PHE A 106 -14.38 -9.98 -1.51
N ALA A 107 -14.79 -8.73 -1.75
CA ALA A 107 -15.87 -8.09 -1.01
C ALA A 107 -17.27 -8.59 -1.43
N GLU A 108 -17.38 -9.27 -2.58
CA GLU A 108 -18.66 -9.82 -3.02
C GLU A 108 -19.09 -11.00 -2.14
N ARG A 109 -20.30 -10.94 -1.59
CA ARG A 109 -20.85 -11.91 -0.61
C ARG A 109 -22.21 -12.48 -1.01
N ARG A 110 -22.80 -12.03 -2.11
CA ARG A 110 -24.18 -12.41 -2.51
C ARG A 110 -24.26 -13.77 -3.17
N LEU A 111 -23.14 -14.35 -3.61
CA LEU A 111 -23.10 -15.62 -4.33
C LEU A 111 -22.94 -16.84 -3.41
N ASP A 112 -23.09 -16.68 -2.09
CA ASP A 112 -22.96 -17.77 -1.14
C ASP A 112 -24.00 -18.86 -1.46
N PRO A 113 -23.62 -20.05 -1.95
CA PRO A 113 -24.58 -21.08 -2.27
C PRO A 113 -25.25 -21.50 -0.97
N THR A 114 -26.55 -21.29 -0.86
CA THR A 114 -27.35 -21.91 0.20
C THR A 114 -27.09 -23.40 0.13
N ALA A 115 -26.27 -23.92 1.03
CA ALA A 115 -26.09 -25.35 1.21
C ALA A 115 -27.47 -25.90 1.55
N HIS A 116 -28.13 -26.53 0.58
CA HIS A 116 -29.39 -27.23 0.77
C HIS A 116 -29.08 -28.48 1.59
N GLY A 117 -28.98 -28.30 2.90
CA GLY A 117 -28.96 -29.38 3.87
C GLY A 117 -30.35 -30.01 3.90
N ASN A 118 -30.50 -31.10 3.16
CA ASN A 118 -31.66 -31.97 3.17
C ASN A 118 -31.96 -32.37 4.62
N ARG A 119 -33.05 -31.84 5.20
CA ARG A 119 -33.58 -32.33 6.47
C ARG A 119 -34.32 -33.62 6.17
N VAL A 120 -33.68 -34.74 6.51
CA VAL A 120 -34.35 -36.04 6.71
C VAL A 120 -35.24 -35.95 7.93
#